data_AF-A0A2E7WFV1-F1
#
_entry.id   AF-A0A2E7WFV1-F1
#
_cell.length_a   1.000
_cell.length_b   1.000
_cell.length_c   1.000
_cell.angle_alpha   90.00
_cell.angle_beta   90.00
_cell.angle_gamma   90.00
#
_symmetry.space_group_name_H-M   'P 1'
#
loop_
_entity.id
_entity.type
_entity.pdbx_description
1 polymer ?
#
loop_
_entity_poly.entity_id
_entity_poly.type
_entity_poly.pdbx_seq_one_letter_code
_entity_poly.pdbx_strand_id
1 'polypeptide(L)'
;MVLAAPSRAWIIASVAMVASVAGGMIGYVIGAVMFEQLGQPILQALGKGDAIEEFNQRFNSLGFWAVLGAGLTPFPYKVITIMSGWTGMHLGTFIATSILARGLRFFIVAGLLWKFGAPIRGFIERRLGLVSILFMVLLIGGFFVVKAL
;
A
#
# COMPACT_ATOMS: atom_id res chain seq x y z
N MET A 1 6.14 21.67 -3.00
CA MET A 1 6.14 21.32 -1.55
C MET A 1 4.94 21.98 -0.89
N VAL A 2 4.13 21.26 -0.10
CA VAL A 2 2.92 21.82 0.56
C VAL A 2 3.26 23.01 1.46
N LEU A 3 4.39 22.94 2.16
CA LEU A 3 4.87 24.03 3.03
C LEU A 3 5.25 25.31 2.26
N ALA A 4 5.74 25.18 1.02
CA ALA A 4 6.14 26.31 0.18
C ALA A 4 4.94 26.97 -0.53
N ALA A 5 3.85 26.23 -0.73
CA ALA A 5 2.63 26.73 -1.37
C ALA A 5 1.38 26.10 -0.73
N PRO A 6 1.00 26.53 0.50
CA PRO A 6 -0.14 25.95 1.22
C PRO A 6 -1.46 26.06 0.45
N SER A 7 -1.65 27.15 -0.32
CA SER A 7 -2.84 27.35 -1.17
C SER A 7 -3.02 26.26 -2.25
N ARG A 8 -1.96 25.52 -2.58
CA ARG A 8 -1.96 24.43 -3.57
C ARG A 8 -1.88 23.04 -2.94
N ALA A 9 -2.08 22.91 -1.62
CA ALA A 9 -1.91 21.65 -0.90
C ALA A 9 -2.69 20.48 -1.53
N TRP A 10 -3.96 20.72 -1.90
CA TRP A 10 -4.83 19.70 -2.49
C TRP A 10 -4.42 19.29 -3.90
N ILE A 11 -3.98 20.24 -4.74
CA ILE A 11 -3.44 19.93 -6.07
C ILE A 11 -2.18 19.07 -5.95
N ILE A 12 -1.29 19.43 -5.02
CA ILE A 12 -0.05 18.66 -4.77
C ILE A 12 -0.40 17.23 -4.32
N ALA A 13 -1.39 17.06 -3.43
CA ALA A 13 -1.86 15.75 -2.98
C ALA A 13 -2.47 14.93 -4.13
N SER A 14 -3.30 15.54 -4.98
CA SER A 14 -3.88 14.89 -6.15
C SER A 14 -2.81 14.43 -7.15
N VAL A 15 -1.83 15.28 -7.47
CA VAL A 15 -0.73 14.93 -8.38
C VAL A 15 0.10 13.79 -7.80
N ALA A 16 0.42 13.84 -6.49
CA ALA A 16 1.16 12.77 -5.82
C ALA A 16 0.38 11.44 -5.83
N MET A 17 -0.93 11.48 -5.60
CA MET A 17 -1.81 10.31 -5.68
C MET A 17 -1.79 9.71 -7.10
N VAL A 18 -2.08 10.52 -8.13
CA VAL A 18 -2.13 10.06 -9.52
C VAL A 18 -0.78 9.49 -9.95
N ALA A 19 0.32 10.19 -9.71
CA ALA A 19 1.66 9.69 -10.03
C ALA A 19 2.00 8.40 -9.28
N SER A 20 1.59 8.28 -8.02
CA SER A 20 1.80 7.08 -7.23
C SER A 20 0.96 5.90 -7.70
N VAL A 21 -0.28 6.11 -8.11
CA VAL A 21 -1.15 5.05 -8.66
C VAL A 21 -0.62 4.63 -10.03
N ALA A 22 -0.20 5.57 -10.88
CA ALA A 22 0.45 5.28 -12.16
C ALA A 22 1.71 4.43 -11.99
N GLY A 23 2.60 4.80 -11.06
CA GLY A 23 3.74 3.96 -10.70
C GLY A 23 3.34 2.57 -10.15
N GLY A 24 2.22 2.50 -9.42
CA GLY A 24 1.63 1.24 -8.96
C GLY A 24 1.14 0.36 -10.11
N MET A 25 0.54 0.94 -11.15
CA MET A 25 0.13 0.21 -12.37
C MET A 25 1.36 -0.38 -13.09
N ILE A 26 2.47 0.35 -13.13
CA ILE A 26 3.73 -0.20 -13.66
C ILE A 26 4.18 -1.38 -12.81
N GLY A 27 4.14 -1.26 -11.48
CA GLY A 27 4.44 -2.36 -10.56
C GLY A 27 3.53 -3.59 -10.77
N TYR A 28 2.23 -3.36 -11.00
CA TYR A 28 1.27 -4.42 -11.34
C TYR A 28 1.67 -5.13 -12.64
N VAL A 29 2.00 -4.38 -13.71
CA VAL A 29 2.43 -4.98 -14.97
C VAL A 29 3.73 -5.77 -14.80
N ILE A 30 4.69 -5.24 -14.05
CA ILE A 30 5.93 -5.96 -13.71
C ILE A 30 5.61 -7.28 -13.03
N GLY A 31 4.72 -7.27 -12.03
CA GLY A 31 4.29 -8.49 -11.34
C GLY A 31 3.63 -9.49 -12.29
N ALA A 32 2.72 -9.04 -13.14
CA ALA A 32 2.00 -9.89 -14.08
C ALA A 32 2.92 -10.54 -15.13
N VAL A 33 3.92 -9.81 -15.64
CA VAL A 33 4.77 -10.28 -16.75
C VAL A 33 6.01 -11.02 -16.23
N MET A 34 6.66 -10.52 -15.18
CA MET A 34 7.92 -11.07 -14.69
C MET A 34 7.72 -12.28 -13.77
N PHE A 35 6.51 -12.53 -13.29
CA PHE A 35 6.27 -13.69 -12.43
C PHE A 35 6.53 -15.00 -13.15
N GLU A 36 5.99 -15.20 -14.35
CA GLU A 36 6.21 -16.44 -15.11
C GLU A 36 7.68 -16.65 -15.46
N GLN A 37 8.39 -15.56 -15.81
CA GLN A 37 9.78 -15.64 -16.30
C GLN A 37 10.82 -15.73 -15.18
N LEU A 38 10.56 -15.10 -14.02
CA LEU A 38 11.51 -15.00 -12.92
C LEU A 38 10.93 -15.57 -11.62
N GLY A 39 9.74 -15.11 -11.23
CA GLY A 39 9.14 -15.47 -9.94
C GLY A 39 8.85 -16.97 -9.78
N GLN A 40 8.21 -17.58 -10.77
CA GLN A 40 7.82 -18.99 -10.76
C GLN A 40 9.04 -19.92 -10.79
N PRO A 41 10.05 -19.76 -11.66
CA PRO A 41 11.27 -20.56 -11.60
C PRO A 41 12.01 -20.45 -10.27
N ILE A 42 12.10 -19.24 -9.68
CA ILE A 42 12.74 -19.03 -8.38
C ILE A 42 11.99 -19.80 -7.29
N LEU A 43 10.66 -19.68 -7.23
CA LEU A 43 9.85 -20.36 -6.22
C LEU A 43 9.86 -21.88 -6.40
N GLN A 44 9.90 -22.38 -7.64
CA GLN A 44 10.07 -23.81 -7.93
C GLN A 44 11.44 -24.31 -7.46
N ALA A 45 12.52 -23.58 -7.75
CA ALA A 45 13.87 -23.93 -7.28
C ALA A 45 13.98 -23.95 -5.74
N LEU A 46 13.17 -23.14 -5.05
CA LEU A 46 13.05 -23.13 -3.59
C LEU A 46 12.13 -24.24 -3.03
N GLY A 47 11.56 -25.10 -3.88
CA GLY A 47 10.60 -26.13 -3.47
C GLY A 47 9.25 -25.57 -3.00
N LYS A 48 8.87 -24.37 -3.45
CA LYS A 48 7.65 -23.64 -3.08
C LYS A 48 6.62 -23.57 -4.21
N GLY A 49 6.71 -24.45 -5.21
CA GLY A 49 5.77 -24.49 -6.34
C GLY A 49 4.31 -24.59 -5.90
N ASP A 50 3.99 -25.52 -4.99
CA ASP A 50 2.62 -25.73 -4.51
C ASP A 50 2.08 -24.55 -3.70
N ALA A 51 2.97 -23.78 -3.04
CA ALA A 51 2.61 -22.62 -2.25
C ALA A 51 2.20 -21.41 -3.11
N ILE A 52 2.52 -21.41 -4.41
CA ILE A 52 2.15 -20.33 -5.34
C ILE A 52 0.63 -20.24 -5.45
N GLU A 53 -0.03 -21.35 -5.75
CA GLU A 53 -1.47 -21.38 -5.99
C GLU A 53 -2.25 -21.05 -4.71
N GLU A 54 -1.84 -21.64 -3.58
CA GLU A 54 -2.45 -21.33 -2.28
C GLU A 54 -2.30 -19.83 -1.92
N PHE A 55 -1.11 -19.25 -2.15
CA PHE A 55 -0.88 -17.84 -1.91
C PHE A 55 -1.76 -16.97 -2.81
N ASN A 56 -1.83 -17.28 -4.11
CA ASN A 56 -2.61 -16.52 -5.08
C ASN A 56 -4.10 -16.51 -4.70
N GLN A 57 -4.66 -17.66 -4.35
CA GLN A 57 -6.05 -17.78 -3.92
C GLN A 57 -6.31 -16.98 -2.64
N ARG A 58 -5.42 -17.08 -1.65
CA ARG A 58 -5.56 -16.38 -0.37
C ARG A 58 -5.39 -14.87 -0.50
N PHE A 59 -4.48 -14.42 -1.36
CA PHE A 59 -4.26 -13.00 -1.60
C PHE A 59 -5.45 -12.39 -2.36
N ASN A 60 -5.94 -13.07 -3.39
CA ASN A 60 -7.08 -12.61 -4.17
C ASN A 60 -8.40 -12.66 -3.39
N SER A 61 -8.56 -13.61 -2.45
CA SER A 61 -9.74 -13.65 -1.56
C SER A 61 -9.78 -12.47 -0.60
N LEU A 62 -8.62 -11.98 -0.15
CA LEU A 62 -8.52 -10.73 0.61
C LEU A 62 -8.81 -9.50 -0.29
N GLY A 63 -8.40 -9.56 -1.56
CA GLY A 63 -8.81 -8.61 -2.59
C GLY A 63 -8.51 -7.16 -2.20
N PHE A 64 -9.61 -6.40 -2.05
CA PHE A 64 -9.62 -5.02 -1.55
C PHE A 64 -8.85 -4.85 -0.23
N TRP A 65 -9.02 -5.76 0.73
CA TRP A 65 -8.40 -5.61 2.05
C TRP A 65 -6.89 -5.78 2.03
N ALA A 66 -6.35 -6.61 1.13
CA ALA A 66 -4.91 -6.79 0.97
C ALA A 66 -4.24 -5.48 0.54
N VAL A 67 -4.78 -4.82 -0.48
CA VAL A 67 -4.23 -3.56 -1.01
C VAL A 67 -4.45 -2.40 -0.05
N LEU A 68 -5.63 -2.32 0.58
CA LEU A 68 -5.93 -1.24 1.51
C LEU A 68 -5.05 -1.35 2.77
N GLY A 69 -4.99 -2.54 3.38
CA GLY A 69 -4.19 -2.77 4.58
C GLY A 69 -2.71 -2.50 4.33
N ALA A 70 -2.15 -3.02 3.24
CA ALA A 70 -0.75 -2.76 2.89
C ALA A 70 -0.50 -1.29 2.48
N GLY A 71 -1.43 -0.64 1.80
CA GLY A 71 -1.26 0.73 1.31
C GLY A 71 -1.35 1.81 2.39
N LEU A 72 -2.14 1.56 3.45
CA LEU A 72 -2.33 2.48 4.58
C LEU A 72 -1.27 2.34 5.68
N THR A 73 -0.60 1.21 5.72
CA THR A 73 0.35 0.89 6.78
C THR A 73 1.78 1.25 6.36
N PRO A 74 2.82 1.06 7.18
CA PRO A 74 4.18 1.35 6.78
C PRO A 74 4.74 0.28 5.81
N PHE A 75 3.90 -0.66 5.37
CA PHE A 75 4.27 -1.66 4.38
C PHE A 75 4.62 -1.01 3.03
N PRO A 76 5.66 -1.49 2.32
CA PRO A 76 6.05 -0.89 1.05
C PRO A 76 4.96 -1.06 -0.01
N TYR A 77 4.37 0.05 -0.44
CA TYR A 77 3.31 0.04 -1.45
C TYR A 77 3.72 -0.65 -2.77
N LYS A 78 5.00 -0.57 -3.16
CA LYS A 78 5.49 -1.23 -4.38
C LYS A 78 5.46 -2.76 -4.28
N VAL A 79 5.65 -3.31 -3.09
CA VAL A 79 5.62 -4.76 -2.87
C VAL A 79 4.19 -5.27 -3.09
N ILE A 80 3.19 -4.60 -2.51
CA ILE A 80 1.79 -5.00 -2.72
C ILE A 80 1.34 -4.80 -4.17
N THR A 81 1.85 -3.80 -4.89
CA THR A 81 1.50 -3.61 -6.30
C THR A 81 2.05 -4.71 -7.20
N ILE A 82 3.28 -5.15 -6.95
CA ILE A 82 3.90 -6.26 -7.70
C ILE A 82 3.17 -7.57 -7.38
N MET A 83 2.87 -7.84 -6.11
CA MET A 83 2.06 -9.00 -5.73
C MET A 83 0.65 -8.93 -6.33
N SER A 84 0.01 -7.78 -6.44
CA SER A 84 -1.30 -7.68 -7.09
C SER A 84 -1.23 -8.07 -8.57
N GLY A 85 -0.12 -7.71 -9.23
CA GLY A 85 0.17 -8.12 -10.61
C GLY A 85 0.40 -9.62 -10.75
N TRP A 86 1.26 -10.19 -9.88
CA TRP A 86 1.64 -11.60 -10.00
C TRP A 86 0.47 -12.56 -9.75
N THR A 87 -0.55 -12.14 -9.00
CA THR A 87 -1.67 -13.00 -8.57
C THR A 87 -2.82 -12.89 -9.54
N GLY A 88 -2.72 -11.99 -10.53
CA GLY A 88 -3.82 -11.65 -11.41
C GLY A 88 -4.99 -10.99 -10.68
N MET A 89 -4.75 -10.18 -9.65
CA MET A 89 -5.83 -9.47 -8.95
C MET A 89 -6.61 -8.60 -9.93
N HIS A 90 -7.95 -8.64 -9.88
CA HIS A 90 -8.79 -7.82 -10.77
C HIS A 90 -8.34 -6.34 -10.80
N LEU A 91 -7.99 -5.85 -12.00
CA LEU A 91 -7.36 -4.54 -12.19
C LEU A 91 -8.21 -3.38 -11.65
N GLY A 92 -9.53 -3.44 -11.83
CA GLY A 92 -10.43 -2.42 -11.30
C GLY A 92 -10.41 -2.35 -9.76
N THR A 93 -10.32 -3.52 -9.09
CA THR A 93 -10.21 -3.61 -7.63
C THR A 93 -8.88 -3.03 -7.16
N PHE A 94 -7.79 -3.39 -7.84
CA PHE A 94 -6.46 -2.86 -7.56
C PHE A 94 -6.42 -1.33 -7.70
N ILE A 95 -6.92 -0.77 -8.81
CA ILE A 95 -6.90 0.68 -9.07
C ILE A 95 -7.77 1.42 -8.04
N ALA A 96 -9.02 0.97 -7.83
CA ALA A 96 -9.93 1.62 -6.89
C ALA A 96 -9.35 1.64 -5.47
N THR A 97 -8.82 0.51 -5.03
CA THR A 97 -8.22 0.40 -3.69
C THR A 97 -6.92 1.19 -3.58
N SER A 98 -6.12 1.23 -4.65
CA SER A 98 -4.89 2.03 -4.71
C SER A 98 -5.20 3.52 -4.62
N ILE A 99 -6.21 4.01 -5.35
CA ILE A 99 -6.67 5.40 -5.25
C ILE A 99 -7.10 5.69 -3.81
N LEU A 100 -7.88 4.81 -3.19
CA LEU A 100 -8.33 4.99 -1.81
C LEU A 100 -7.15 5.04 -0.82
N ALA A 101 -6.26 4.05 -0.86
CA ALA A 101 -5.14 3.94 0.08
C ALA A 101 -4.13 5.09 -0.10
N ARG A 102 -3.78 5.41 -1.35
CA ARG A 102 -2.82 6.48 -1.68
C ARG A 102 -3.42 7.86 -1.46
N GLY A 103 -4.69 8.03 -1.81
CA GLY A 103 -5.47 9.23 -1.54
C GLY A 103 -5.50 9.52 -0.05
N LEU A 104 -5.91 8.55 0.78
CA LEU A 104 -5.97 8.75 2.23
C LEU A 104 -4.60 9.18 2.78
N ARG A 105 -3.53 8.49 2.40
CA ARG A 105 -2.18 8.82 2.87
C ARG A 105 -1.73 10.23 2.47
N PHE A 106 -1.84 10.59 1.19
CA PHE A 106 -1.35 11.88 0.71
C PHE A 106 -2.22 13.06 1.15
N PHE A 107 -3.53 12.90 1.16
CA PHE A 107 -4.44 13.95 1.59
C PHE A 107 -4.40 14.18 3.10
N ILE A 108 -4.24 13.13 3.93
CA ILE A 108 -4.01 13.32 5.37
C ILE A 108 -2.72 14.12 5.60
N VAL A 109 -1.60 13.71 4.97
CA VAL A 109 -0.32 14.41 5.14
C VAL A 109 -0.40 15.84 4.65
N ALA A 110 -1.02 16.08 3.49
CA ALA A 110 -1.20 17.42 2.94
C ALA A 110 -2.11 18.28 3.82
N GLY A 111 -3.21 17.74 4.34
CA GLY A 111 -4.13 18.43 5.24
C GLY A 111 -3.49 18.80 6.58
N LEU A 112 -2.69 17.89 7.16
CA LEU A 112 -1.92 18.18 8.37
C LEU A 112 -0.91 19.30 8.14
N LEU A 113 -0.13 19.23 7.06
CA LEU A 113 0.84 20.28 6.71
C LEU A 113 0.16 21.61 6.37
N TRP A 114 -1.00 21.58 5.74
CA TRP A 114 -1.78 22.77 5.39
C TRP A 114 -2.32 23.48 6.64
N LYS A 115 -2.83 22.72 7.62
CA LYS A 115 -3.42 23.28 8.84
C LYS A 115 -2.38 23.68 9.90
N PHE A 116 -1.35 22.86 10.09
CA PHE A 116 -0.39 23.02 11.20
C PHE A 116 0.98 23.52 10.76
N GLY A 117 1.27 23.61 9.46
CA GLY A 117 2.50 24.19 8.94
C GLY A 117 3.76 23.40 9.27
N ALA A 118 4.90 24.10 9.41
CA ALA A 118 6.20 23.48 9.66
C ALA A 118 6.31 22.66 10.98
N PRO A 119 5.66 23.03 12.11
CA PRO A 119 5.74 22.27 13.35
C PRO A 119 5.35 20.79 13.23
N ILE A 120 4.32 20.46 12.44
CA ILE A 120 3.88 19.06 12.29
C ILE A 120 4.84 18.25 11.40
N ARG A 121 5.70 18.90 10.60
CA ARG A 121 6.67 18.21 9.73
C ARG A 121 7.57 17.27 10.52
N GLY A 122 8.11 17.75 11.65
CA GLY A 122 8.98 16.94 12.49
C GLY A 122 8.27 15.72 13.10
N PHE A 123 6.98 15.85 13.40
CA PHE A 123 6.14 14.73 13.84
C PHE A 123 5.90 13.72 12.69
N ILE A 124 5.52 14.22 11.52
CA ILE A 124 5.28 13.40 10.31
C ILE A 124 6.54 12.62 9.93
N GLU A 125 7.69 13.28 9.79
CA GLU A 125 8.94 12.65 9.36
C GLU A 125 9.49 11.64 10.38
N ARG A 126 9.40 11.94 11.69
CA ARG A 126 9.95 11.05 12.73
C ARG A 126 8.98 9.97 13.22
N ARG A 127 7.66 10.22 13.17
CA ARG A 127 6.68 9.40 13.88
C ARG A 127 5.64 8.74 13.00
N LEU A 128 5.44 9.12 11.73
CA LEU A 128 4.44 8.42 10.89
C LEU A 128 4.73 6.92 10.79
N GLY A 129 5.99 6.54 10.54
CA GLY A 129 6.37 5.13 10.50
C GLY A 129 6.05 4.41 11.81
N LEU A 130 6.43 5.00 12.95
CA LEU A 130 6.18 4.43 14.28
C LEU A 130 4.68 4.36 14.63
N VAL A 131 3.92 5.40 14.32
CA VAL A 131 2.47 5.45 14.57
C VAL A 131 1.75 4.44 13.68
N SER A 132 2.15 4.27 12.43
CA SER A 132 1.60 3.24 11.55
C SER A 132 1.95 1.82 12.02
N ILE A 133 3.15 1.59 12.55
CA ILE A 133 3.52 0.30 13.17
C ILE A 133 2.67 0.06 14.42
N LEU A 134 2.60 1.04 15.33
CA LEU A 134 1.82 0.93 16.57
C LEU A 134 0.34 0.67 16.28
N PHE A 135 -0.24 1.39 15.32
CA PHE A 135 -1.61 1.16 14.87
C PHE A 135 -1.81 -0.28 14.37
N MET A 136 -0.89 -0.80 13.56
CA MET A 136 -0.98 -2.18 13.09
C MET A 136 -0.87 -3.19 14.23
N VAL A 137 0.06 -2.98 15.17
CA VAL A 137 0.22 -3.83 16.36
C VAL A 137 -1.05 -3.85 17.19
N LEU A 138 -1.67 -2.69 17.42
CA LEU A 138 -2.93 -2.58 18.15
C LEU A 138 -4.09 -3.22 17.39
N LEU A 139 -4.17 -3.07 16.08
CA LEU A 139 -5.24 -3.64 15.25
C LEU A 139 -5.16 -5.18 15.20
N ILE A 140 -3.96 -5.71 14.95
CA ILE A 140 -3.71 -7.16 14.97
C ILE A 140 -3.90 -7.71 16.38
N GLY A 141 -3.30 -7.06 17.39
CA GLY A 141 -3.41 -7.45 18.80
C GLY A 141 -4.85 -7.44 19.30
N GLY A 142 -5.63 -6.41 18.95
CA GLY A 142 -7.06 -6.32 19.29
C GLY A 142 -7.87 -7.48 18.71
N PHE A 143 -7.61 -7.86 17.45
CA PHE A 143 -8.25 -9.03 16.84
C PHE A 143 -7.90 -10.34 17.55
N PHE A 144 -6.63 -10.51 17.97
CA PHE A 144 -6.22 -11.69 18.74
C PHE A 144 -6.89 -11.75 20.11
N VAL A 145 -7.00 -10.63 20.82
CA VAL A 145 -7.67 -10.56 22.14
C VAL A 145 -9.15 -10.91 22.01
N VAL A 146 -9.85 -10.34 21.02
CA VAL A 146 -11.27 -10.64 20.78
C VAL A 146 -11.48 -12.10 20.40
N LYS A 147 -10.57 -12.71 19.64
CA LYS A 147 -10.63 -14.13 19.27
C LYS A 147 -10.34 -15.08 20.45
N ALA A 148 -9.61 -14.61 21.46
CA ALA A 148 -9.25 -15.40 22.64
C ALA A 148 -10.30 -15.33 23.76
N LEU A 149 -11.24 -14.39 23.69
CA LEU A 149 -12.43 -14.28 24.53
C LEU A 149 -13.58 -15.12 23.96
#